data_AF-A0A0M9BSB9-F1
#
_entry.id   AF-A0A0M9BSB9-F1
#
_cell.length_a   1.000
_cell.length_b   1.000
_cell.length_c   1.000
_cell.angle_alpha   90.00
_cell.angle_beta   90.00
_cell.angle_gamma   90.00
#
_symmetry.space_group_name_H-M   'P 1'
#
loop_
_entity.id
_entity.type
_entity.pdbx_description
1 polymer ?
#
loop_
_entity_poly.entity_id
_entity_poly.type
_entity_poly.pdbx_seq_one_letter_code
_entity_poly.pdbx_strand_id
1 'polypeptide(L)' 'MRAAARAKKNSGSALFDATQTKVLTVGDQQLVKTAAWYDNEMSYTAQLVRTLEYFAKIAK' A
#
# COMPACT_ATOMS: atom_id res chain seq x y z
N MET A 1 7.52 -16.01 18.57
CA MET A 1 6.37 -15.18 18.99
C MET A 1 6.00 -14.23 17.84
N ARG A 2 4.71 -13.91 17.71
CA ARG A 2 4.00 -13.44 16.50
C ARG A 2 4.39 -12.05 15.98
N ALA A 3 4.60 -11.93 14.66
CA ALA A 3 4.35 -10.72 13.87
C ALA A 3 3.98 -11.10 12.42
N ALA A 4 2.96 -11.93 12.25
CA ALA A 4 2.26 -12.12 10.98
C ALA A 4 0.85 -11.55 11.13
N ALA A 5 0.75 -10.24 11.31
CA ALA A 5 -0.53 -9.53 11.38
C ALA A 5 -1.06 -9.29 9.96
N ARG A 6 -1.69 -10.33 9.41
CA ARG A 6 -2.96 -10.26 8.67
C ARG A 6 -3.11 -9.17 7.58
N ALA A 7 -2.42 -9.33 6.45
CA ALA A 7 -2.85 -8.77 5.16
C ALA A 7 -3.91 -9.64 4.46
N LYS A 8 -4.78 -10.35 5.21
CA LYS A 8 -5.84 -11.16 4.60
C LYS A 8 -7.06 -10.28 4.28
N LYS A 9 -7.34 -10.12 2.99
CA LYS A 9 -8.55 -9.52 2.37
C LYS A 9 -8.78 -8.06 2.76
N ASN A 10 -7.92 -7.18 2.26
CA ASN A 10 -8.17 -5.73 2.26
C ASN A 10 -8.69 -5.29 0.88
N SER A 11 -9.82 -4.59 0.82
CA SER A 11 -10.35 -3.98 -0.41
C SER A 11 -9.75 -2.59 -0.70
N GLY A 12 -8.91 -2.06 0.20
CA GLY A 12 -8.09 -0.87 0.00
C GLY A 12 -6.85 -1.12 -0.87
N SER A 13 -6.30 -0.05 -1.45
CA SER A 13 -5.18 -0.11 -2.40
C SER A 13 -3.86 -0.60 -1.77
N ALA A 14 -3.48 -0.03 -0.63
CA ALA A 14 -2.31 -0.41 0.15
C ALA A 14 -2.52 0.00 1.62
N LEU A 15 -1.93 -0.74 2.54
CA LEU A 15 -1.92 -0.46 3.98
C LEU A 15 -0.51 -0.08 4.41
N PHE A 16 -0.30 1.20 4.69
CA PHE A 16 0.97 1.69 5.23
C PHE A 16 1.26 1.08 6.61
N ASP A 17 2.49 0.61 6.80
CA ASP A 17 2.94 0.03 8.07
C ASP A 17 3.96 0.96 8.74
N ALA A 18 3.43 1.83 9.61
CA ALA A 18 4.24 2.79 10.35
C ALA A 18 5.31 2.12 11.22
N THR A 19 5.07 0.88 11.68
CA THR A 19 6.00 0.15 12.56
C THR A 19 7.30 -0.24 11.88
N GLN A 20 7.33 -0.24 10.54
CA GLN A 20 8.50 -0.57 9.73
C GLN A 20 9.25 0.68 9.22
N THR A 21 8.83 1.88 9.59
CA THR A 21 9.51 3.12 9.19
C THR A 21 10.88 3.22 9.85
N LYS A 22 11.91 3.51 9.07
CA LYS A 22 13.29 3.70 9.56
C LYS A 22 13.93 4.93 8.93
N VAL A 23 14.71 5.65 9.72
CA VAL A 23 15.53 6.79 9.26
C VAL A 23 16.98 6.47 9.58
N LEU A 24 17.86 6.56 8.57
CA LEU A 24 19.31 6.45 8.72
C LEU A 24 19.93 7.80 8.38
N THR A 25 20.71 8.36 9.31
CA THR A 25 21.38 9.64 9.12
C THR A 25 22.89 9.45 9.01
N VAL A 26 23.53 10.05 8.01
CA VAL A 26 24.99 10.09 7.84
C VAL A 26 25.40 11.53 7.52
N GLY A 27 26.05 12.19 8.48
CA GLY A 27 26.31 13.64 8.39
C GLY A 27 25.00 14.42 8.23
N ASP A 28 24.93 15.24 7.19
CA ASP A 28 23.75 16.06 6.89
C ASP A 28 22.72 15.37 5.97
N GLN A 29 22.93 14.08 5.64
CA GLN A 29 22.05 13.32 4.75
C GLN A 29 21.19 12.32 5.52
N GLN A 30 19.97 12.09 5.04
CA GLN A 30 19.05 11.08 5.57
C GLN A 30 18.54 10.14 4.48
N LEU A 31 18.56 8.84 4.78
CA LEU A 31 17.85 7.81 4.03
C LEU A 31 16.64 7.35 4.85
N VAL A 32 15.44 7.55 4.30
CA VAL A 32 14.18 7.17 4.94
C VAL A 32 13.61 5.95 4.23
N LYS A 33 13.38 4.86 4.98
CA LYS A 33 12.72 3.65 4.50
C LYS A 33 11.31 3.57 5.07
N THR A 34 10.34 3.33 4.20
CA THR A 34 8.94 3.06 4.53
C THR A 34 8.53 1.69 3.97
N ALA A 35 7.43 1.14 4.48
CA ALA A 35 6.85 -0.09 3.97
C ALA A 35 5.32 0.00 3.95
N ALA A 36 4.71 -0.67 2.97
CA ALA A 36 3.27 -0.83 2.88
C ALA A 36 2.95 -2.25 2.43
N TRP A 37 1.87 -2.80 2.96
CA TRP A 37 1.31 -4.08 2.57
C TRP A 37 0.22 -3.89 1.53
N TYR A 38 0.09 -4.81 0.60
CA TYR A 38 -1.06 -4.89 -0.30
C TYR A 38 -1.40 -6.34 -0.56
N ASP A 39 -2.69 -6.61 -0.78
CA ASP A 39 -3.16 -7.92 -1.22
C ASP A 39 -3.01 -7.95 -2.75
N ASN A 40 -2.09 -8.76 -3.25
CA ASN A 40 -1.78 -8.81 -4.69
C ASN A 40 -2.98 -9.23 -5.55
N GLU A 41 -3.97 -9.94 -4.99
CA GLU A 41 -5.20 -10.32 -5.68
C GLU A 41 -6.29 -9.26 -5.47
N MET A 42 -6.68 -9.02 -4.22
CA MET A 42 -7.85 -8.19 -3.90
C MET A 42 -7.56 -6.70 -4.02
N SER A 43 -6.42 -6.21 -3.53
CA SER A 43 -6.08 -4.79 -3.62
C SER A 43 -5.89 -4.36 -5.07
N TYR A 44 -5.26 -5.20 -5.90
CA TYR A 44 -5.11 -4.94 -7.33
C TYR A 44 -6.47 -4.93 -8.04
N THR A 45 -7.28 -5.97 -7.85
CA THR A 45 -8.60 -6.08 -8.49
C THR A 45 -9.51 -4.90 -8.12
N ALA A 46 -9.51 -4.48 -6.85
CA ALA A 46 -10.28 -3.34 -6.41
C ALA A 46 -9.83 -2.02 -7.07
N GLN A 47 -8.52 -1.83 -7.27
CA GLN A 47 -8.00 -0.67 -8.00
C GLN A 47 -8.35 -0.71 -9.48
N LEU A 48 -8.31 -1.88 -10.11
CA LEU A 48 -8.73 -2.05 -11.50
C LEU A 48 -10.21 -1.65 -11.69
N VAL A 49 -11.10 -2.13 -10.81
CA VAL A 49 -12.54 -1.79 -10.87
C VAL A 49 -12.77 -0.30 -10.66
N ARG A 50 -12.08 0.35 -9.72
CA ARG A 50 -12.19 1.82 -9.50
C ARG A 50 -11.77 2.60 -10.74
N THR A 51 -10.67 2.21 -11.38
CA THR A 51 -10.21 2.84 -12.62
C THR A 51 -11.21 2.64 -13.75
N LEU A 52 -11.75 1.42 -13.90
CA LEU A 52 -12.79 1.12 -14.88
C LEU A 52 -14.05 1.95 -14.65
N GLU A 53 -14.50 2.08 -13.40
CA GLU A 53 -15.65 2.91 -13.05
C GLU A 53 -15.42 4.39 -13.38
N TYR A 54 -14.22 4.90 -13.12
CA TYR A 54 -13.84 6.26 -13.51
C TYR A 54 -13.87 6.44 -15.03
N PHE A 55 -13.32 5.50 -15.79
CA PHE A 55 -13.35 5.53 -17.26
C PHE A 55 -14.79 5.50 -17.79
N ALA A 56 -15.64 4.65 -17.24
CA ALA A 56 -17.06 4.58 -17.60
C ALA A 56 -17.80 5.91 -17.31
N LYS A 57 -17.42 6.63 -16.27
CA LYS A 57 -18.00 7.95 -15.93
C LYS A 57 -17.61 9.04 -16.93
N ILE A 58 -16.39 9.01 -17.45
CA ILE A 58 -15.85 10.06 -18.33
C ILE A 58 -15.97 9.75 -19.83
N ALA A 59 -16.20 8.49 -20.23
CA ALA A 59 -16.36 8.07 -21.62
C ALA A 59 -17.70 8.49 -22.26
N LYS A 60 -18.30 9.58 -21.78
CA LYS A 60 -19.46 10.24 -22.39
C LYS A 60 -18.97 11.33 -23.35
#